data_AF-A0A7W5ZQY0-F1
#
_entry.id   AF-A0A7W5ZQY0-F1
#
_cell.length_a   1.000
_cell.length_b   1.000
_cell.length_c   1.000
_cell.angle_alpha   90.00
_cell.angle_beta   90.00
_cell.angle_gamma   90.00
#
_symmetry.space_group_name_H-M   'P 1'
#
loop_
_entity.id
_entity.type
_entity.pdbx_description
1 polymer ?
#
loop_
_entity_poly.entity_id
_entity_poly.type
_entity_poly.pdbx_seq_one_letter_code
_entity_poly.pdbx_strand_id
1 'polypeptide(L)'
;MLDKLFDIKNDRRLSVYLYRTGFGLWLLYILLGASFLHEFVAYRIHCAVMCGFFMIFGLSASMYYDYYHHHEEFEQKKKWLIISYLILFGLLYFFVFKDKAFSLNLF
;
A
#
# COMPACT_ATOMS: atom_id res chain seq x y z
N MET A 1 25.66 4.29 15.82
CA MET A 1 24.31 4.22 16.43
C MET A 1 23.21 4.36 15.38
N LEU A 2 23.43 5.16 14.32
CA LEU A 2 22.54 5.23 13.15
C LEU A 2 22.55 3.94 12.30
N ASP A 3 23.67 3.20 12.28
CA ASP A 3 23.83 1.99 11.44
C ASP A 3 22.87 0.84 11.79
N LYS A 4 22.25 0.86 12.97
CA LYS A 4 21.24 -0.13 13.38
C LYS A 4 19.80 0.35 13.19
N LEU A 5 19.58 1.65 12.95
CA LEU A 5 18.23 2.24 12.94
C LEU A 5 17.46 1.94 11.63
N PHE A 6 18.17 1.53 10.57
CA PHE A 6 17.62 1.16 9.27
C PHE A 6 18.08 -0.23 8.81
N ASP A 7 18.52 -1.08 9.73
CA ASP A 7 18.79 -2.47 9.38
C ASP A 7 17.45 -3.21 9.24
N ILE A 8 16.81 -3.08 8.08
CA ILE A 8 15.52 -3.69 7.75
C ILE A 8 15.58 -5.22 7.91
N LYS A 9 16.78 -5.82 7.80
CA LYS A 9 16.97 -7.24 8.04
C LYS A 9 16.73 -7.61 9.50
N ASN A 10 17.14 -6.76 10.44
CA ASN A 10 17.23 -7.10 11.87
C ASN A 10 16.28 -6.27 12.76
N ASP A 11 15.62 -5.24 12.24
CA ASP A 11 14.65 -4.43 12.98
C ASP A 11 13.36 -4.16 12.18
N ARG A 12 12.23 -4.58 12.75
CA ARG A 12 10.88 -4.43 12.19
C ARG A 12 10.28 -3.03 12.40
N ARG A 13 10.89 -2.15 13.20
CA ARG A 13 10.34 -0.82 13.54
C ARG A 13 10.04 0.05 12.33
N LEU A 14 10.91 0.03 11.31
CA LEU A 14 10.70 0.82 10.10
C LEU A 14 9.38 0.43 9.40
N SER A 15 9.12 -0.88 9.29
CA SER A 15 7.90 -1.39 8.66
C SER A 15 6.65 -0.92 9.41
N VAL A 16 6.71 -0.90 10.75
CA VAL A 16 5.63 -0.44 11.62
C VAL A 16 5.40 1.06 11.47
N TYR A 17 6.46 1.87 11.42
CA TYR A 17 6.32 3.31 11.23
C TYR A 17 5.73 3.66 9.87
N LEU A 18 6.20 3.01 8.79
CA LEU A 18 5.65 3.19 7.45
C LEU A 18 4.17 2.81 7.40
N TYR A 19 3.79 1.68 8.00
CA TYR A 19 2.40 1.26 8.08
C TYR A 19 1.53 2.26 8.86
N ARG A 20 2.01 2.77 10.01
CA ARG A 20 1.30 3.78 10.81
C ARG A 20 1.13 5.10 10.05
N THR A 21 2.15 5.56 9.34
CA THR A 21 2.06 6.77 8.49
C THR A 21 1.05 6.57 7.36
N GLY A 22 1.08 5.40 6.71
CA GLY A 22 0.09 5.05 5.69
C GLY A 22 -1.34 5.04 6.23
N PHE A 23 -1.55 4.45 7.41
CA PHE A 23 -2.85 4.48 8.10
C PHE A 23 -3.30 5.89 8.48
N GLY A 24 -2.40 6.75 8.93
CA GLY A 24 -2.71 8.16 9.20
C GLY A 24 -3.18 8.90 7.93
N LEU A 25 -2.50 8.69 6.80
CA LEU A 25 -2.90 9.25 5.52
C LEU A 25 -4.23 8.69 5.00
N TRP A 26 -4.53 7.43 5.31
CA TRP A 26 -5.83 6.83 5.03
C TRP A 26 -6.96 7.51 5.80
N LEU A 27 -6.75 7.79 7.09
CA LEU A 27 -7.72 8.53 7.91
C LEU A 27 -7.92 9.96 7.37
N LEU A 28 -6.84 10.63 6.96
CA LEU A 28 -6.93 11.95 6.32
C LEU A 28 -7.71 11.88 5.00
N TYR A 29 -7.48 10.85 4.18
CA TYR A 29 -8.26 10.62 2.96
C TYR A 29 -9.77 10.50 3.23
N ILE A 30 -10.18 9.84 4.32
CA ILE A 30 -11.58 9.73 4.72
C ILE A 30 -12.11 11.07 5.22
N LEU A 31 -11.37 11.75 6.10
CA LEU A 31 -11.75 13.05 6.66
C LEU A 31 -11.94 14.11 5.56
N LEU A 32 -11.05 14.14 4.57
CA LEU A 32 -11.16 15.03 3.40
C LEU A 32 -12.34 14.69 2.48
N GLY A 33 -13.02 13.57 2.69
CA GLY A 33 -14.29 13.26 2.03
C GLY A 33 -15.51 13.87 2.72
N ALA A 34 -15.36 14.46 3.90
CA ALA A 34 -16.48 15.04 4.65
C ALA A 34 -16.91 16.39 4.06
N SER A 35 -18.22 16.68 4.12
CA SER A 35 -18.84 17.87 3.52
C SER A 35 -18.29 19.20 4.04
N PHE A 36 -17.81 19.24 5.28
CA PHE A 36 -17.25 20.46 5.90
C PHE A 36 -15.81 20.77 5.46
N LEU A 37 -15.11 19.84 4.80
CA LEU A 37 -13.74 19.99 4.32
C LEU A 37 -13.66 20.17 2.79
N HIS A 38 -14.75 20.65 2.16
CA HIS A 38 -14.87 20.75 0.70
C HIS A 38 -13.71 21.54 0.05
N GLU A 39 -13.19 22.57 0.71
CA GLU A 39 -12.05 23.36 0.24
C GLU A 39 -10.75 22.55 0.09
N PHE A 40 -10.61 21.46 0.86
CA PHE A 40 -9.41 20.62 0.88
C PHE A 40 -9.58 19.31 0.10
N VAL A 41 -10.73 19.07 -0.53
CA VAL A 41 -11.02 17.86 -1.33
C VAL A 41 -9.97 17.64 -2.44
N ALA A 42 -9.37 18.71 -2.96
CA ALA A 42 -8.30 18.62 -3.95
C ALA A 42 -7.11 17.74 -3.47
N TYR A 43 -6.79 17.75 -2.18
CA TYR A 43 -5.70 16.98 -1.59
C TYR A 43 -6.06 15.51 -1.33
N ARG A 44 -7.34 15.16 -1.40
CA ARG A 44 -7.84 13.82 -1.06
C ARG A 44 -7.17 12.72 -1.89
N ILE A 45 -7.04 12.94 -3.20
CA ILE A 45 -6.38 11.95 -4.09
C ILE A 45 -4.91 11.79 -3.75
N HIS A 46 -4.20 12.88 -3.43
CA HIS A 46 -2.81 12.83 -3.01
C HIS A 46 -2.64 12.03 -1.71
N CYS A 47 -3.53 12.21 -0.72
CA CYS A 47 -3.54 11.41 0.50
C CYS A 47 -3.81 9.92 0.22
N ALA A 48 -4.73 9.60 -0.69
CA ALA A 48 -5.02 8.22 -1.08
C ALA A 48 -3.80 7.53 -1.72
N VAL A 49 -3.13 8.22 -2.66
CA VAL A 49 -1.94 7.71 -3.33
C VAL A 49 -0.80 7.50 -2.33
N MET A 50 -0.54 8.48 -1.46
CA MET A 50 0.51 8.37 -0.45
C MET A 50 0.20 7.29 0.58
N CYS A 51 -1.05 7.13 1.01
CA CYS A 51 -1.51 6.02 1.84
C CYS A 51 -1.13 4.67 1.22
N GLY A 52 -1.52 4.45 -0.04
CA GLY A 52 -1.21 3.21 -0.77
C GLY A 52 0.29 2.95 -0.82
N PHE A 53 1.07 3.98 -1.15
CA PHE A 53 2.53 3.91 -1.18
C PHE A 53 3.11 3.49 0.18
N PHE A 54 2.79 4.19 1.26
CA PHE A 54 3.32 3.89 2.59
C PHE A 54 2.90 2.52 3.12
N MET A 55 1.66 2.08 2.86
CA MET A 55 1.22 0.75 3.26
C MET A 55 1.94 -0.36 2.49
N ILE A 56 2.16 -0.21 1.18
CA ILE A 56 2.92 -1.17 0.37
C ILE A 56 4.37 -1.23 0.87
N PHE A 57 5.03 -0.08 1.03
CA PHE A 57 6.41 -0.03 1.52
C PHE A 57 6.54 -0.60 2.94
N GLY A 58 5.59 -0.30 3.83
CA GLY A 58 5.53 -0.90 5.16
C GLY A 58 5.38 -2.42 5.11
N LEU A 59 4.53 -2.94 4.23
CA LEU A 59 4.36 -4.38 4.05
C LEU A 59 5.64 -5.03 3.48
N SER A 60 6.23 -4.46 2.43
CA SER A 60 7.47 -4.95 1.82
C SER A 60 8.64 -4.97 2.80
N ALA A 61 8.80 -3.91 3.60
CA ALA A 61 9.81 -3.86 4.66
C ALA A 61 9.59 -4.94 5.72
N SER A 62 8.32 -5.22 6.09
CA SER A 62 8.01 -6.31 7.03
C SER A 62 8.34 -7.68 6.45
N MET A 63 8.00 -7.92 5.18
CA MET A 63 8.29 -9.18 4.49
C MET A 63 9.80 -9.43 4.35
N TYR A 64 10.60 -8.37 4.15
CA TYR A 64 12.05 -8.49 4.10
C TYR A 64 12.63 -8.98 5.42
N TYR A 65 12.16 -8.44 6.55
CA TYR A 65 12.54 -8.93 7.89
C TYR A 65 12.13 -10.40 8.09
N ASP A 66 10.87 -10.73 7.77
CA ASP A 66 10.33 -12.08 7.97
C ASP A 66 11.02 -13.12 7.09
N TYR A 67 11.47 -12.74 5.89
CA TYR A 67 12.21 -13.64 5.01
C TYR A 67 13.45 -14.24 5.70
N TYR A 68 14.15 -13.46 6.52
CA TYR A 68 15.37 -13.89 7.20
C TYR A 68 15.14 -14.52 8.58
N HIS A 69 14.07 -14.16 9.28
CA HIS A 69 13.83 -14.59 10.67
C HIS A 69 12.65 -15.55 10.83
N HIS A 70 11.62 -15.45 9.98
CA HIS A 70 10.35 -16.15 10.10
C HIS A 70 9.79 -16.56 8.72
N HIS A 71 10.47 -17.51 8.07
CA HIS A 71 10.17 -17.88 6.68
C HIS A 71 8.73 -18.36 6.44
N GLU A 72 8.12 -19.04 7.42
CA GLU A 72 6.72 -19.47 7.33
C GLU A 72 5.74 -18.29 7.28
N GLU A 73 5.97 -17.26 8.10
CA GLU A 73 5.16 -16.03 8.08
C GLU A 73 5.32 -15.28 6.76
N PHE A 74 6.53 -15.27 6.20
CA PHE A 74 6.81 -14.69 4.89
C PHE A 74 6.00 -15.38 3.79
N GLU A 75 6.00 -16.72 3.74
CA GLU A 75 5.25 -17.47 2.73
C GLU A 75 3.74 -17.23 2.83
N GLN A 76 3.21 -17.12 4.06
CA GLN A 76 1.81 -16.77 4.27
C GLN A 76 1.49 -15.35 3.78
N LYS A 77 2.32 -14.35 4.14
CA LYS A 77 2.15 -12.96 3.68
C LYS A 77 2.22 -12.84 2.16
N LYS A 78 3.14 -13.57 1.53
CA LYS A 78 3.26 -13.65 0.06
C LYS A 78 1.99 -14.19 -0.59
N LYS A 79 1.42 -15.29 -0.05
CA LYS A 79 0.15 -15.86 -0.56
C LYS A 79 -0.99 -14.85 -0.49
N TRP A 80 -1.16 -14.19 0.66
CA TRP A 80 -2.19 -13.16 0.83
C TRP A 80 -1.98 -11.95 -0.09
N LEU A 81 -0.73 -11.54 -0.32
CA LEU A 81 -0.40 -10.46 -1.26
C LEU A 81 -0.87 -10.81 -2.67
N ILE A 82 -0.54 -12.02 -3.16
CA ILE A 82 -0.97 -12.49 -4.48
C ILE A 82 -2.49 -12.50 -4.60
N ILE A 83 -3.19 -13.04 -3.60
CA ILE A 83 -4.67 -13.06 -3.58
C ILE A 83 -5.22 -11.63 -3.66
N SER A 84 -4.68 -10.70 -2.88
CA SER A 84 -5.12 -9.30 -2.88
C SER A 84 -4.92 -8.62 -4.23
N TYR A 85 -3.82 -8.91 -4.94
CA TYR A 85 -3.56 -8.40 -6.28
C TYR A 85 -4.49 -9.00 -7.33
N LEU A 86 -4.83 -10.29 -7.23
CA LEU A 86 -5.83 -10.90 -8.12
C LEU A 86 -7.21 -10.26 -7.94
N ILE A 87 -7.61 -10.00 -6.69
CA ILE A 87 -8.87 -9.30 -6.40
C ILE A 87 -8.82 -7.87 -6.96
N LEU A 88 -7.74 -7.14 -6.71
CA LEU A 88 -7.57 -5.77 -7.21
C LEU A 88 -7.60 -5.73 -8.74
N PHE A 89 -6.93 -6.67 -9.40
CA PHE A 89 -6.96 -6.81 -10.86
C PHE A 89 -8.39 -7.06 -11.37
N GLY A 90 -9.14 -7.95 -10.72
CA GLY A 90 -10.55 -8.20 -11.07
C GLY A 90 -11.43 -6.97 -10.90
N LEU A 91 -11.24 -6.20 -9.82
CA LEU A 91 -11.96 -4.94 -9.58
C LEU A 91 -11.60 -3.90 -10.65
N LEU A 92 -10.31 -3.69 -10.93
CA LEU A 92 -9.88 -2.74 -11.96
C LEU A 92 -10.42 -3.13 -13.33
N TYR A 93 -10.37 -4.41 -13.70
CA TYR A 93 -10.92 -4.88 -14.95
C TYR A 93 -12.41 -4.56 -15.07
N PHE A 94 -13.22 -4.90 -14.05
CA PHE A 94 -14.66 -4.69 -14.08
C PHE A 94 -15.07 -3.21 -14.01
N PHE A 95 -14.45 -2.42 -13.16
CA PHE A 95 -14.85 -1.02 -12.91
C PHE A 95 -14.20 0.00 -13.86
N VAL A 96 -13.02 -0.29 -14.40
CA VAL A 96 -12.25 0.67 -15.21
C VAL A 96 -12.18 0.27 -16.68
N PHE A 97 -12.03 -1.03 -16.96
CA PHE A 97 -11.70 -1.51 -18.31
C PHE A 97 -12.86 -2.18 -19.05
N LYS A 98 -13.89 -2.66 -18.35
CA LYS A 98 -15.00 -3.41 -18.95
C LYS A 98 -15.67 -2.69 -20.13
N ASP A 99 -15.82 -1.38 -20.05
CA ASP A 99 -16.48 -0.56 -21.08
C ASP A 99 -15.50 0.18 -22.01
N LYS A 100 -14.18 0.06 -21.76
CA LYS A 100 -13.17 0.62 -22.65
C LYS A 100 -12.72 -0.47 -23.62
N ALA A 101 -13.08 -0.33 -24.90
CA ALA A 101 -12.49 -1.14 -25.96
C ALA A 101 -10.96 -1.08 -25.81
N PHE A 102 -10.35 -2.23 -25.54
CA PHE A 102 -8.91 -2.36 -25.35
C PHE A 102 -8.24 -2.03 -26.69
N SER A 103 -7.98 -0.75 -26.94
CA SER A 103 -7.20 -0.30 -28.10
C SER A 103 -5.75 -0.67 -27.82
N LEU A 104 -5.42 -1.93 -28.09
CA LEU A 104 -4.06 -2.37 -28.34
C LEU A 104 -3.59 -1.69 -29.62
N ASN A 105 -3.29 -0.39 -29.54
CA ASN A 105 -2.38 0.24 -30.48
C ASN A 105 -0.98 -0.26 -30.12
N LEU A 106 -0.73 -1.49 -30.55
CA LEU A 106 0.61 -2.07 -30.62
C LEU A 106 1.31 -1.34 -31.77
N PHE A 107 2.07 -0.29 -31.44
CA PHE A 107 3.11 0.24 -32.31
C PHE A 107 4.39 -0.58 -32.10
#